data_AF-A0A2J8A550-F1
#
_entry.id   AF-A0A2J8A550-F1
#
_cell.length_a   1.000
_cell.length_b   1.000
_cell.length_c   1.000
_cell.angle_alpha   90.00
_cell.angle_beta   90.00
_cell.angle_gamma   90.00
#
_symmetry.space_group_name_H-M   'P 1'
#
loop_
_entity.id
_entity.type
_entity.pdbx_description
1 polymer ?
#
loop_
_entity_poly.entity_id
_entity_poly.type
_entity_poly.pdbx_seq_one_letter_code
_entity_poly.pdbx_strand_id
1 'polypeptide(L)'
;MARLWSAAAAALTALALATSAAPLTWTRLDPADPAAPRPQPRRGGALVLDAPTARLVLFGGIGGASLLNDVWAFHLANRSWAQLPQQPGAPAPEPRHTFVYDIYINATGRGAGLPPGRALVVATGQGAARVLSDVWALDLDAGGWRRLPDAGDVPTERYGSAANAPCCCRYLLPGGVKGRNLVFSHGVIGLIAIGLALLQPFNTFLRPHKGERWRVQWEWLHLSTGRTALVLGAANVSLGTFLVQGPAAVWISWHVLLAAFLVVVAAMEVRHQRGLRRRWQAVAKDGDEAAEEGAPAGVRGKAEGLQLRAELAPALQPAAAGSAIVHRG
;
A
#
# COMPACT_ATOMS: atom_id res chain seq x y z
N MET A 1 -32.41 -27.17 16.03
CA MET A 1 -31.21 -26.29 16.09
C MET A 1 -31.06 -25.49 14.79
N ALA A 2 -32.07 -24.71 14.39
CA ALA A 2 -32.08 -23.94 13.14
C ALA A 2 -32.58 -22.49 13.34
N ARG A 3 -32.62 -22.01 14.60
CA ARG A 3 -33.09 -20.66 14.97
C ARG A 3 -32.03 -19.84 15.74
N LEU A 4 -30.77 -20.28 15.70
CA LEU A 4 -29.63 -19.59 16.35
C LEU A 4 -28.67 -18.93 15.33
N TRP A 5 -29.02 -18.92 14.04
CA TRP A 5 -28.20 -18.36 12.96
C TRP A 5 -28.77 -17.07 12.35
N SER A 6 -29.89 -16.54 12.86
CA SER A 6 -30.52 -15.32 12.31
C SER A 6 -30.25 -14.05 13.11
N ALA A 7 -29.63 -14.12 14.30
CA ALA A 7 -29.35 -12.94 15.13
C ALA A 7 -27.92 -12.39 14.98
N ALA A 8 -26.98 -13.18 14.44
CA ALA A 8 -25.58 -12.75 14.26
C ALA A 8 -25.34 -11.97 12.96
N ALA A 9 -26.27 -12.03 12.00
CA ALA A 9 -26.16 -11.30 10.74
C ALA A 9 -26.69 -9.84 10.82
N ALA A 10 -27.51 -9.51 11.82
CA ALA A 10 -28.12 -8.19 11.96
C ALA A 10 -27.30 -7.20 12.83
N ALA A 11 -26.29 -7.68 13.57
CA ALA A 11 -25.47 -6.84 14.45
C ALA A 11 -24.18 -6.31 13.79
N LEU A 12 -23.92 -6.64 12.52
CA LEU A 12 -22.78 -6.13 11.73
C LEU A 12 -23.16 -5.06 10.70
N THR A 13 -24.43 -4.66 10.63
CA THR A 13 -24.94 -3.67 9.66
C THR A 13 -25.52 -2.43 10.31
N ALA A 14 -24.98 -2.02 11.46
CA ALA A 14 -25.36 -0.77 12.13
C ALA A 14 -24.15 -0.07 12.77
N LEU A 15 -23.05 0.03 12.04
CA LEU A 15 -22.12 1.13 12.20
C LEU A 15 -21.68 1.62 10.83
N ALA A 16 -22.65 1.85 9.95
CA ALA A 16 -22.47 2.88 8.94
C ALA A 16 -22.48 4.21 9.70
N LEU A 17 -21.30 4.69 10.10
CA LEU A 17 -21.15 6.13 10.28
C LEU A 17 -21.57 6.72 8.94
N ALA A 18 -22.78 7.26 8.87
CA ALA A 18 -23.10 8.27 7.91
C ALA A 18 -22.21 9.47 8.27
N THR A 19 -20.95 9.43 7.83
CA THR A 19 -20.21 10.65 7.55
C THR A 19 -21.06 11.37 6.51
N SER A 20 -21.94 12.27 6.95
CA SER A 20 -22.46 13.29 6.05
C SER A 20 -21.23 14.09 5.63
N ALA A 21 -20.61 13.69 4.53
CA ALA A 21 -19.62 14.51 3.88
C ALA A 21 -20.34 15.83 3.61
N ALA A 22 -19.86 16.91 4.22
CA ALA A 22 -20.39 18.23 3.93
C ALA A 22 -20.45 18.40 2.40
N PRO A 23 -21.50 19.03 1.85
CA PRO A 23 -21.60 19.20 0.41
C PRO A 23 -20.34 19.91 -0.09
N LEU A 24 -19.77 19.41 -1.18
CA LEU A 24 -18.60 20.04 -1.80
C LEU A 24 -19.01 21.41 -2.34
N THR A 25 -18.57 22.47 -1.67
CA THR A 25 -18.85 23.85 -2.08
C THR A 25 -17.62 24.47 -2.72
N TRP A 26 -17.81 25.07 -3.89
CA TRP A 26 -16.80 25.92 -4.51
C TRP A 26 -16.66 27.21 -3.72
N THR A 27 -15.43 27.55 -3.37
CA THR A 27 -15.10 28.86 -2.79
C THR A 27 -14.04 29.52 -3.65
N ARG A 28 -14.29 30.77 -4.05
CA ARG A 28 -13.31 31.57 -4.78
C ARG A 28 -12.26 32.08 -3.80
N LEU A 29 -10.99 31.84 -4.13
CA LEU A 29 -9.85 32.32 -3.35
C LEU A 29 -9.26 33.56 -4.03
N ASP A 30 -9.72 34.75 -3.63
CA ASP A 30 -9.17 36.00 -4.12
C ASP A 30 -7.84 36.35 -3.41
N PRO A 31 -6.94 37.08 -4.09
CA PRO A 31 -5.76 37.63 -3.44
C PRO A 31 -6.14 38.53 -2.25
N ALA A 32 -5.32 38.52 -1.20
CA ALA A 32 -5.57 39.34 -0.02
C ALA A 32 -5.53 40.85 -0.32
N ASP A 33 -4.63 41.26 -1.22
CA ASP A 33 -4.56 42.61 -1.76
C ASP A 33 -4.94 42.61 -3.26
N PRO A 34 -6.10 43.18 -3.64
CA PRO A 34 -6.52 43.27 -5.03
C PRO A 34 -5.62 44.16 -5.91
N ALA A 35 -4.88 45.09 -5.32
CA ALA A 35 -3.99 46.00 -6.04
C ALA A 35 -2.57 45.42 -6.25
N ALA A 36 -2.24 44.34 -5.54
CA ALA A 36 -0.93 43.69 -5.69
C ALA A 36 -0.73 43.14 -7.11
N PRO A 37 0.52 43.17 -7.64
CA PRO A 37 0.85 42.56 -8.91
C PRO A 37 0.43 41.08 -8.96
N ARG A 38 -0.23 40.69 -10.06
CA ARG A 38 -0.72 39.33 -10.28
C ARG A 38 -0.50 38.92 -11.73
N PRO A 39 -0.36 37.62 -12.02
CA PRO A 39 -0.23 37.15 -13.39
C PRO A 39 -1.44 37.57 -14.22
N GLN A 40 -1.19 37.97 -15.47
CA GLN A 40 -2.27 38.20 -16.42
C GLN A 40 -3.10 36.92 -16.67
N PRO A 41 -4.39 37.06 -17.03
CA PRO A 41 -5.20 35.94 -17.49
C PRO A 41 -4.51 35.17 -18.60
N ARG A 42 -4.46 33.84 -18.46
CA ARG A 42 -3.73 32.98 -19.39
C ARG A 42 -4.36 31.60 -19.51
N ARG A 43 -4.06 30.91 -20.62
CA ARG A 43 -4.43 29.50 -20.84
C ARG A 43 -3.24 28.67 -21.27
N GLY A 44 -3.32 27.36 -21.06
CA GLY A 44 -2.30 26.41 -21.53
C GLY A 44 -0.92 26.55 -20.87
N GLY A 45 -0.83 27.26 -19.74
CA GLY A 45 0.36 27.27 -18.88
C GLY A 45 0.35 26.14 -17.86
N ALA A 46 1.44 26.01 -17.10
CA ALA A 46 1.51 25.11 -15.95
C ALA A 46 0.94 25.76 -14.70
N LEU A 47 0.23 24.99 -13.87
CA LEU A 47 -0.12 25.36 -12.50
C LEU A 47 0.13 24.14 -11.60
N VAL A 48 1.17 24.20 -10.78
CA VAL A 48 1.57 23.08 -9.89
C VAL A 48 1.54 23.48 -8.43
N LEU A 49 1.18 22.54 -7.56
CA LEU A 49 1.29 22.71 -6.12
C LEU A 49 2.69 22.31 -5.64
N ASP A 50 3.42 23.29 -5.14
CA ASP A 50 4.61 23.10 -4.35
C ASP A 50 4.23 22.90 -2.88
N ALA A 51 3.87 21.66 -2.56
CA ALA A 51 3.30 21.28 -1.27
C ALA A 51 4.19 21.65 -0.06
N PRO A 52 5.52 21.44 -0.09
CA PRO A 52 6.39 21.79 1.05
C PRO A 52 6.34 23.27 1.45
N THR A 53 6.08 24.20 0.51
CA THR A 53 5.99 25.63 0.82
C THR A 53 4.57 26.20 0.71
N ALA A 54 3.58 25.35 0.42
CA ALA A 54 2.20 25.74 0.18
C ALA A 54 2.06 26.86 -0.85
N ARG A 55 2.77 26.74 -1.99
CA ARG A 55 2.71 27.68 -3.11
C ARG A 55 2.15 27.02 -4.36
N LEU A 56 1.30 27.74 -5.09
CA LEU A 56 0.96 27.36 -6.47
C LEU A 56 1.94 28.06 -7.42
N VAL A 57 2.73 27.29 -8.17
CA VAL A 57 3.68 27.82 -9.16
C VAL A 57 3.03 27.80 -10.53
N LEU A 58 2.99 28.96 -11.17
CA LEU A 58 2.44 29.21 -12.49
C LEU A 58 3.58 29.54 -13.47
N PHE A 59 3.61 28.86 -14.61
CA PHE A 59 4.61 29.12 -15.65
C PHE A 59 3.98 29.15 -17.04
N GLY A 60 4.42 30.12 -17.86
CA GLY A 60 4.15 30.18 -19.28
C GLY A 60 2.67 30.30 -19.66
N GLY A 61 2.31 29.78 -20.83
CA GLY A 61 0.97 29.84 -21.40
C GLY A 61 0.78 30.99 -22.40
N ILE A 62 -0.48 31.18 -22.80
CA ILE A 62 -0.91 32.26 -23.71
C ILE A 62 -1.64 33.32 -22.90
N GLY A 63 -1.09 34.54 -22.84
CA GLY A 63 -1.74 35.72 -22.24
C GLY A 63 -1.99 36.78 -23.31
N GLY A 64 -3.25 37.18 -23.49
CA GLY A 64 -3.63 38.06 -24.60
C GLY A 64 -3.20 37.50 -25.97
N ALA A 65 -2.36 38.24 -26.68
CA ALA A 65 -1.78 37.85 -27.97
C ALA A 65 -0.34 37.31 -27.89
N SER A 66 0.18 37.08 -26.68
CA SER A 66 1.59 36.74 -26.46
C SER A 66 1.76 35.38 -25.79
N LEU A 67 2.81 34.66 -26.20
CA LEU A 67 3.33 33.52 -25.44
C LEU A 67 4.16 34.03 -24.26
N LEU A 68 4.08 33.32 -23.15
CA LEU A 68 4.74 33.70 -21.91
C LEU A 68 5.79 32.66 -21.50
N ASN A 69 6.83 33.13 -20.81
CA ASN A 69 7.80 32.32 -20.06
C ASN A 69 8.06 32.89 -18.66
N ASP A 70 7.18 33.76 -18.16
CA ASP A 70 7.23 34.27 -16.80
C ASP A 70 6.85 33.18 -15.79
N VAL A 71 7.35 33.34 -14.55
CA VAL A 71 7.07 32.44 -13.44
C VAL A 71 6.44 33.24 -12.31
N TRP A 72 5.31 32.76 -11.81
CA TRP A 72 4.60 33.34 -10.68
C TRP A 72 4.38 32.29 -9.60
N ALA A 73 4.35 32.71 -8.34
CA ALA A 73 3.99 31.88 -7.21
C ALA A 73 2.82 32.53 -6.44
N PHE A 74 1.78 31.75 -6.16
CA PHE A 74 0.71 32.15 -5.25
C PHE A 74 0.90 31.47 -3.91
N HIS A 75 1.09 32.25 -2.85
CA HIS A 75 1.23 31.75 -1.50
C HIS A 75 -0.16 31.51 -0.89
N LEU A 76 -0.47 30.25 -0.55
CA LEU A 76 -1.79 29.88 -0.07
C LEU A 76 -2.12 30.48 1.31
N ALA A 77 -1.12 30.65 2.18
CA ALA A 77 -1.32 31.11 3.55
C ALA A 77 -1.77 32.58 3.64
N ASN A 78 -1.13 33.46 2.87
CA ASN A 78 -1.40 34.91 2.87
C ASN A 78 -2.16 35.37 1.61
N ARG A 79 -2.49 34.45 0.70
CA ARG A 79 -3.21 34.71 -0.57
C ARG A 79 -2.56 35.81 -1.39
N SER A 80 -1.23 35.76 -1.58
CA SER A 80 -0.50 36.76 -2.37
C SER A 80 0.19 36.14 -3.57
N TRP A 81 0.14 36.83 -4.70
CA TRP A 81 0.97 36.54 -5.87
C TRP A 81 2.35 37.20 -5.73
N ALA A 82 3.39 36.52 -6.19
CA ALA A 82 4.72 37.06 -6.36
C ALA A 82 5.31 36.55 -7.68
N GLN A 83 5.91 37.43 -8.47
CA GLN A 83 6.69 37.02 -9.63
C GLN A 83 8.03 36.49 -9.14
N LEU A 84 8.40 35.27 -9.54
CA LEU A 84 9.69 34.71 -9.15
C LEU A 84 10.81 35.33 -10.01
N PRO A 85 11.92 35.75 -9.40
CA PRO A 85 13.03 36.34 -10.15
C PRO A 85 13.62 35.29 -11.09
N GLN A 86 13.79 35.67 -12.36
CA GLN A 86 14.57 34.92 -13.33
C GLN A 86 15.93 35.59 -13.45
N GLN A 87 17.02 34.81 -13.40
CA GLN A 87 18.36 35.36 -13.50
C GLN A 87 18.59 35.98 -14.89
N PRO A 88 18.90 37.29 -15.00
CA PRO A 88 19.17 37.93 -16.28
C PRO A 88 20.36 37.27 -16.99
N GLY A 89 20.20 36.93 -18.27
CA GLY A 89 21.23 36.28 -19.08
C GLY A 89 21.42 34.78 -18.79
N ALA A 90 20.73 34.21 -17.81
CA ALA A 90 20.73 32.78 -17.59
C ALA A 90 19.88 32.06 -18.67
N PRO A 91 20.26 30.83 -19.06
CA PRO A 91 19.48 30.04 -20.01
C PRO A 91 18.10 29.75 -19.43
N ALA A 92 17.05 30.09 -20.17
CA ALA A 92 15.66 29.85 -19.79
C ALA A 92 14.89 29.24 -20.97
N PRO A 93 13.84 28.44 -20.72
CA PRO A 93 12.96 27.96 -21.78
C PRO A 93 12.33 29.13 -22.54
N GLU A 94 12.23 28.97 -23.87
CA GLU A 94 11.45 29.91 -24.68
C GLU A 94 9.96 29.93 -24.27
N PRO A 95 9.25 31.07 -24.50
CA PRO A 95 7.82 31.17 -24.26
C PRO A 95 7.03 30.06 -24.93
N ARG A 96 6.16 29.40 -24.17
CA ARG A 96 5.49 28.18 -24.62
C ARG A 96 4.12 27.97 -23.96
N HIS A 97 3.28 27.17 -24.61
CA HIS A 97 2.00 26.72 -24.07
C HIS A 97 1.72 25.24 -24.41
N THR A 98 0.73 24.65 -23.74
CA THR A 98 0.25 23.27 -23.95
C THR A 98 1.39 22.25 -23.94
N PHE A 99 2.17 22.31 -22.86
CA PHE A 99 3.35 21.49 -22.60
C PHE A 99 3.12 20.55 -21.42
N VAL A 100 4.02 19.59 -21.27
CA VAL A 100 4.07 18.68 -20.12
C VAL A 100 4.80 19.35 -18.97
N TYR A 101 4.29 19.21 -17.76
CA TYR A 101 4.95 19.73 -16.57
C TYR A 101 4.72 18.83 -15.36
N ASP A 102 5.64 18.88 -14.40
CA ASP A 102 5.48 18.28 -13.06
C ASP A 102 6.41 18.98 -12.06
N ILE A 103 6.16 18.78 -10.76
CA ILE A 103 7.07 19.19 -9.70
C ILE A 103 7.93 18.01 -9.23
N TYR A 104 9.24 18.19 -9.31
CA TYR A 104 10.23 17.27 -8.81
C TYR A 104 10.67 17.67 -7.41
N ILE A 105 10.55 16.76 -6.44
CA ILE A 105 11.02 16.96 -5.07
C ILE A 105 11.97 15.82 -4.73
N ASN A 106 13.24 16.13 -4.46
CA ASN A 106 14.25 15.14 -4.11
C ASN A 106 15.04 15.52 -2.86
N ALA A 107 14.82 14.78 -1.77
CA ALA A 107 15.57 14.97 -0.53
C ALA A 107 17.02 14.43 -0.58
N THR A 108 17.35 13.54 -1.53
CA THR A 108 18.60 12.72 -1.48
C THR A 108 19.59 12.94 -2.62
N GLY A 109 19.25 13.72 -3.65
CA GLY A 109 20.08 13.90 -4.85
C GLY A 109 20.26 12.65 -5.72
N ARG A 110 19.61 11.52 -5.39
CA ARG A 110 19.65 10.28 -6.20
C ARG A 110 18.47 10.24 -7.18
N GLY A 111 18.78 10.23 -8.47
CA GLY A 111 17.83 10.09 -9.58
C GLY A 111 17.60 11.38 -10.38
N ALA A 112 17.23 11.25 -11.65
CA ALA A 112 16.91 12.32 -12.62
C ALA A 112 18.02 13.35 -12.98
N GLY A 113 19.24 13.21 -12.44
CA GLY A 113 20.35 14.14 -12.76
C GLY A 113 20.16 15.55 -12.19
N LEU A 114 19.22 15.72 -11.24
CA LEU A 114 18.95 16.96 -10.53
C LEU A 114 19.55 16.91 -9.11
N PRO A 115 20.09 18.03 -8.58
CA PRO A 115 20.55 18.14 -7.21
C PRO A 115 19.38 17.92 -6.23
N PRO A 116 19.69 17.63 -4.96
CA PRO A 116 18.68 17.67 -3.91
C PRO A 116 17.98 19.03 -3.90
N GLY A 117 16.66 19.02 -3.75
CA GLY A 117 15.85 20.24 -3.77
C GLY A 117 14.51 20.04 -4.47
N ARG A 118 13.93 21.16 -4.90
CA ARG A 118 12.60 21.24 -5.50
C ARG A 118 12.71 21.93 -6.85
N ALA A 119 12.13 21.34 -7.88
CA ALA A 119 12.17 21.90 -9.21
C ALA A 119 10.85 21.75 -9.96
N LEU A 120 10.45 22.77 -10.72
CA LEU A 120 9.41 22.65 -11.74
C LEU A 120 10.07 22.10 -13.01
N VAL A 121 9.64 20.92 -13.45
CA VAL A 121 10.07 20.32 -14.71
C VAL A 121 9.05 20.64 -15.79
N VAL A 122 9.53 21.11 -16.94
CA VAL A 122 8.73 21.41 -18.13
C VAL A 122 9.33 20.68 -19.31
N ALA A 123 8.49 20.03 -20.11
CA ALA A 123 8.90 19.31 -21.31
C ALA A 123 7.97 19.63 -22.46
N THR A 124 8.54 19.70 -23.66
CA THR A 124 7.81 19.88 -24.92
C THR A 124 6.99 21.18 -24.97
N GLY A 125 6.02 21.26 -25.88
CA GLY A 125 5.07 22.38 -25.96
C GLY A 125 5.03 23.02 -27.33
N GLN A 126 4.18 24.02 -27.47
CA GLN A 126 4.17 24.91 -28.61
C GLN A 126 4.87 26.21 -28.24
N GLY A 127 6.00 26.49 -28.91
CA GLY A 127 6.68 27.77 -28.89
C GLY A 127 6.16 28.71 -29.98
N ALA A 128 6.79 29.88 -30.12
CA ALA A 128 6.34 30.90 -31.09
C ALA A 128 6.52 30.45 -32.55
N ALA A 129 7.64 29.79 -32.85
CA ALA A 129 8.00 29.40 -34.22
C ALA A 129 7.87 27.90 -34.49
N ARG A 130 7.87 27.06 -33.44
CA ARG A 130 7.93 25.60 -33.59
C ARG A 130 7.34 24.86 -32.40
N VAL A 131 7.08 23.59 -32.63
CA VAL A 131 6.82 22.61 -31.56
C VAL A 131 8.15 22.27 -30.90
N LEU A 132 8.11 22.01 -29.59
CA LEU A 132 9.28 21.78 -28.77
C LEU A 132 9.34 20.33 -28.30
N SER A 133 10.56 19.82 -28.14
CA SER A 133 10.88 18.49 -27.59
C SER A 133 11.83 18.55 -26.40
N ASP A 134 12.30 19.75 -26.04
CA ASP A 134 13.27 19.98 -24.96
C ASP A 134 12.67 19.79 -23.57
N VAL A 135 13.56 19.55 -22.59
CA VAL A 135 13.20 19.42 -21.18
C VAL A 135 14.01 20.43 -20.36
N TRP A 136 13.30 21.17 -19.50
CA TRP A 136 13.84 22.19 -18.62
C TRP A 136 13.43 21.93 -17.17
N ALA A 137 14.28 22.30 -16.23
CA ALA A 137 13.98 22.28 -14.81
C ALA A 137 14.31 23.65 -14.19
N LEU A 138 13.32 24.26 -13.54
CA LEU A 138 13.47 25.47 -12.74
C LEU A 138 13.72 25.07 -11.29
N ASP A 139 14.85 25.47 -10.74
CA ASP A 139 15.09 25.40 -9.31
C ASP A 139 14.15 26.37 -8.56
N LEU A 140 13.26 25.84 -7.72
CA LEU A 140 12.24 26.64 -7.02
C LEU A 140 12.79 27.37 -5.78
N ASP A 141 14.01 27.04 -5.36
CA ASP A 141 14.71 27.70 -4.26
C ASP A 141 15.62 28.81 -4.80
N ALA A 142 16.40 28.51 -5.84
CA ALA A 142 17.37 29.44 -6.42
C ALA A 142 16.83 30.31 -7.58
N GLY A 143 15.72 29.93 -8.22
CA GLY A 143 15.13 30.65 -9.36
C GLY A 143 15.86 30.44 -10.70
N GLY A 144 16.79 29.48 -10.75
CA GLY A 144 17.61 29.19 -11.94
C GLY A 144 17.01 28.09 -12.82
N TRP A 145 16.88 28.37 -14.11
CA TRP A 145 16.54 27.35 -15.12
C TRP A 145 17.79 26.56 -15.53
N ARG A 146 17.60 25.26 -15.77
CA ARG A 146 18.58 24.41 -16.43
C ARG A 146 17.91 23.60 -17.53
N ARG A 147 18.58 23.45 -18.67
CA ARG A 147 18.19 22.47 -19.68
C ARG A 147 18.66 21.09 -19.23
N LEU A 148 17.77 20.11 -19.22
CA LEU A 148 18.14 18.73 -18.95
C LEU A 148 18.68 18.07 -20.22
N PRO A 149 19.68 17.17 -20.12
CA PRO A 149 20.25 16.52 -21.27
C PRO A 149 19.23 15.62 -21.97
N ASP A 150 19.30 15.63 -23.30
CA ASP A 150 18.52 14.75 -24.17
C ASP A 150 19.16 13.34 -24.11
N ALA A 151 18.81 12.53 -23.11
CA ALA A 151 19.37 11.20 -22.90
C ALA A 151 18.33 10.09 -23.06
N GLY A 152 18.63 9.08 -23.88
CA GLY A 152 17.74 7.95 -24.18
C GLY A 152 16.85 8.20 -25.40
N ASP A 153 15.68 7.53 -25.46
CA ASP A 153 14.67 7.75 -26.51
C ASP A 153 13.99 9.10 -26.28
N VAL A 154 14.62 10.16 -26.79
CA VAL A 154 14.12 11.53 -26.71
C VAL A 154 12.80 11.58 -27.46
N PRO A 155 11.71 11.98 -26.80
CA PRO A 155 10.43 12.04 -27.46
C PRO A 155 10.43 13.05 -28.62
N THR A 156 9.79 12.71 -29.73
CA THR A 156 9.61 13.63 -30.86
C THR A 156 8.80 14.87 -30.47
N GLU A 157 8.98 15.95 -31.23
CA GLU A 157 8.27 17.22 -31.05
C GLU A 157 6.76 16.99 -30.91
N ARG A 158 6.18 17.45 -29.79
CA ARG A 158 4.73 17.34 -29.55
C ARG A 158 4.19 18.45 -28.65
N TYR A 159 2.95 18.85 -28.91
CA TYR A 159 2.13 19.71 -28.05
C TYR A 159 0.77 19.03 -27.83
N GLY A 160 0.00 19.44 -26.82
CA GLY A 160 -1.29 18.78 -26.51
C GLY A 160 -1.16 17.49 -25.70
N SER A 161 0.05 17.16 -25.23
CA SER A 161 0.29 16.02 -24.36
C SER A 161 -0.13 16.30 -22.92
N ALA A 162 -0.94 15.41 -22.33
CA ALA A 162 -1.19 15.42 -20.90
C ALA A 162 -0.11 14.58 -20.21
N ALA A 163 0.56 15.14 -19.21
CA ALA A 163 1.38 14.36 -18.31
C ALA A 163 0.70 14.26 -16.96
N ASN A 164 0.37 13.03 -16.58
CA ASN A 164 0.26 12.67 -15.18
C ASN A 164 1.60 12.03 -14.84
N ALA A 165 2.57 12.83 -14.40
CA ALA A 165 3.62 12.24 -13.61
C ALA A 165 2.96 11.87 -12.27
N PRO A 166 2.80 10.57 -11.94
CA PRO A 166 2.32 10.23 -10.62
C PRO A 166 3.33 10.86 -9.68
N CYS A 167 2.84 11.77 -8.84
CA CYS A 167 3.59 12.44 -7.80
C CYS A 167 4.59 11.41 -7.26
N CYS A 168 5.85 11.50 -7.67
CA CYS A 168 6.91 10.82 -6.98
C CYS A 168 7.14 11.65 -5.72
N CYS A 169 6.09 11.76 -4.90
CA CYS A 169 6.10 12.11 -3.50
C CYS A 169 6.92 11.01 -2.82
N ARG A 170 8.23 11.05 -3.07
CA ARG A 170 9.21 10.39 -2.26
C ARG A 170 9.37 11.26 -1.02
N TYR A 171 8.34 11.23 -0.17
CA TYR A 171 8.43 11.61 1.23
C TYR A 171 9.46 10.66 1.85
N LEU A 172 10.73 11.00 1.71
CA LEU A 172 11.81 10.47 2.53
C LEU A 172 11.69 11.18 3.88
N LEU A 173 10.75 10.71 4.70
CA LEU A 173 10.89 10.90 6.14
C LEU A 173 12.19 10.21 6.58
N PRO A 174 12.95 10.81 7.52
CA PRO A 174 14.10 10.14 8.13
C PRO A 174 13.59 8.85 8.79
N GLY A 175 13.91 7.69 8.20
CA GLY A 175 13.46 6.36 8.67
C GLY A 175 12.34 5.70 7.85
N GLY A 176 11.83 6.31 6.78
CA GLY A 176 10.72 5.77 5.99
C GLY A 176 11.13 4.71 4.96
N VAL A 177 10.65 3.48 5.14
CA VAL A 177 10.79 2.37 4.17
C VAL A 177 10.27 2.82 2.79
N LYS A 178 11.07 2.58 1.73
CA LYS A 178 10.81 3.02 0.36
C LYS A 178 9.38 2.66 -0.11
N GLY A 179 8.52 3.66 -0.35
CA GLY A 179 7.13 3.47 -0.82
C GLY A 179 6.98 2.63 -2.10
N ARG A 180 7.99 2.59 -2.98
CA ARG A 180 8.02 1.69 -4.15
C ARG A 180 8.00 0.21 -3.78
N ASN A 181 8.65 -0.16 -2.67
CA ASN A 181 8.68 -1.54 -2.22
C ASN A 181 7.34 -1.93 -1.60
N LEU A 182 6.67 -1.03 -0.89
CA LEU A 182 5.41 -1.32 -0.20
C LEU A 182 4.25 -1.53 -1.18
N VAL A 183 4.13 -0.71 -2.23
CA VAL A 183 3.11 -0.90 -3.28
C VAL A 183 3.35 -2.22 -4.04
N PHE A 184 4.61 -2.51 -4.38
CA PHE A 184 4.98 -3.76 -5.03
C PHE A 184 4.73 -4.97 -4.11
N SER A 185 5.12 -4.90 -2.84
CA SER A 185 4.86 -5.94 -1.83
C SER A 185 3.38 -6.16 -1.59
N HIS A 186 2.55 -5.12 -1.56
CA HIS A 186 1.09 -5.24 -1.48
C HIS A 186 0.53 -6.03 -2.66
N GLY A 187 0.96 -5.71 -3.88
CA GLY A 187 0.56 -6.46 -5.07
C GLY A 187 0.96 -7.94 -5.00
N VAL A 188 2.21 -8.23 -4.65
CA VAL A 188 2.74 -9.60 -4.58
C VAL A 188 2.07 -10.41 -3.47
N ILE A 189 1.94 -9.86 -2.26
CA ILE A 189 1.28 -10.53 -1.14
C ILE A 189 -0.20 -10.80 -1.47
N GLY A 190 -0.88 -9.83 -2.09
CA GLY A 190 -2.27 -9.98 -2.54
C GLY A 190 -2.46 -11.13 -3.52
N LEU A 191 -1.59 -11.23 -4.55
CA LEU A 191 -1.64 -12.32 -5.53
C LEU A 191 -1.40 -13.69 -4.88
N ILE A 192 -0.43 -13.80 -3.97
CA ILE A 192 -0.16 -15.05 -3.24
C ILE A 192 -1.36 -15.44 -2.37
N ALA A 193 -1.94 -14.48 -1.63
CA ALA A 193 -3.10 -14.73 -0.76
C ALA A 193 -4.31 -15.23 -1.56
N ILE A 194 -4.61 -14.59 -2.70
CA ILE A 194 -5.69 -15.00 -3.61
C ILE A 194 -5.40 -16.40 -4.17
N GLY A 195 -4.18 -16.67 -4.62
CA GLY A 195 -3.78 -17.99 -5.12
C GLY A 195 -4.00 -19.10 -4.09
N LEU A 196 -3.56 -18.89 -2.84
CA LEU A 196 -3.78 -19.85 -1.75
C LEU A 196 -5.26 -20.03 -1.39
N ALA A 197 -6.06 -18.97 -1.49
CA ALA A 197 -7.50 -19.03 -1.24
C ALA A 197 -8.24 -19.80 -2.36
N LEU A 198 -7.92 -19.53 -3.63
CA LEU A 198 -8.49 -20.25 -4.77
C LEU A 198 -8.07 -21.72 -4.80
N LEU A 199 -6.90 -22.06 -4.27
CA LEU A 199 -6.45 -23.45 -4.13
C LEU A 199 -7.32 -24.25 -3.15
N GLN A 200 -8.03 -23.60 -2.21
CA GLN A 200 -8.86 -24.31 -1.21
C GLN A 200 -9.98 -25.14 -1.85
N PRO A 201 -10.87 -24.59 -2.72
CA PRO A 201 -11.84 -25.38 -3.47
C PRO A 201 -11.22 -26.54 -4.24
N PHE A 202 -10.14 -26.32 -4.99
CA PHE A 202 -9.47 -27.39 -5.74
C PHE A 202 -8.97 -28.50 -4.81
N ASN A 203 -8.35 -28.13 -3.69
CA ASN A 203 -7.84 -29.10 -2.74
C ASN A 203 -8.97 -29.95 -2.13
N THR A 204 -10.18 -29.42 -1.98
CA THR A 204 -11.33 -30.20 -1.49
C THR A 204 -11.80 -31.30 -2.46
N PHE A 205 -11.62 -31.14 -3.77
CA PHE A 205 -11.91 -32.20 -4.74
C PHE A 205 -10.90 -33.35 -4.64
N LEU A 206 -9.68 -33.07 -4.20
CA LEU A 206 -8.62 -34.04 -3.96
C LEU A 206 -8.67 -34.67 -2.57
N ARG A 207 -9.78 -34.49 -1.83
CA ARG A 207 -9.92 -34.97 -0.46
C ARG A 207 -9.92 -36.51 -0.41
N PRO A 208 -8.94 -37.14 0.26
CA PRO A 208 -8.85 -38.60 0.35
C PRO A 208 -9.99 -39.22 1.18
N HIS A 209 -10.33 -40.49 0.93
CA HIS A 209 -11.38 -41.18 1.69
C HIS A 209 -10.96 -41.48 3.14
N LYS A 210 -11.94 -41.81 4.00
CA LYS A 210 -11.68 -42.05 5.43
C LYS A 210 -10.83 -43.31 5.58
N GLY A 211 -9.71 -43.22 6.31
CA GLY A 211 -8.82 -44.36 6.59
C GLY A 211 -7.53 -44.40 5.76
N GLU A 212 -7.43 -43.58 4.70
CA GLU A 212 -6.22 -43.53 3.88
C GLU A 212 -5.06 -42.78 4.56
N ARG A 213 -3.82 -43.27 4.36
CA ARG A 213 -2.58 -42.68 4.90
C ARG A 213 -2.36 -41.21 4.49
N TRP A 214 -2.76 -40.85 3.28
CA TRP A 214 -2.59 -39.49 2.74
C TRP A 214 -3.57 -38.47 3.35
N ARG A 215 -4.64 -38.93 3.99
CA ARG A 215 -5.69 -38.04 4.53
C ARG A 215 -5.16 -37.08 5.60
N VAL A 216 -4.24 -37.56 6.45
CA VAL A 216 -3.63 -36.74 7.51
C VAL A 216 -2.75 -35.64 6.91
N GLN A 217 -1.98 -35.99 5.88
CA GLN A 217 -1.09 -35.05 5.19
C GLN A 217 -1.90 -34.01 4.39
N TRP A 218 -2.97 -34.45 3.73
CA TRP A 218 -3.91 -33.57 3.06
C TRP A 218 -4.59 -32.60 4.05
N GLU A 219 -5.04 -33.08 5.20
CA GLU A 219 -5.70 -32.24 6.23
C GLU A 219 -4.73 -31.19 6.79
N TRP A 220 -3.49 -31.58 7.07
CA TRP A 220 -2.45 -30.64 7.46
C TRP A 220 -2.18 -29.59 6.38
N LEU A 221 -2.03 -29.99 5.11
CA LEU A 221 -1.77 -29.08 4.00
C LEU A 221 -2.94 -28.12 3.77
N HIS A 222 -4.18 -28.63 3.72
CA HIS A 222 -5.39 -27.84 3.53
C HIS A 222 -5.56 -26.78 4.64
N LEU A 223 -5.41 -27.18 5.90
CA LEU A 223 -5.52 -26.27 7.03
C LEU A 223 -4.37 -25.26 7.08
N SER A 224 -3.13 -25.67 6.80
CA SER A 224 -1.97 -24.78 6.83
C SER A 224 -2.03 -23.74 5.71
N THR A 225 -2.38 -24.15 4.50
CA THR A 225 -2.56 -23.22 3.37
C THR A 225 -3.70 -22.23 3.61
N GLY A 226 -4.81 -22.67 4.22
CA GLY A 226 -5.92 -21.79 4.59
C GLY A 226 -5.53 -20.76 5.65
N ARG A 227 -4.81 -21.17 6.70
CA ARG A 227 -4.29 -20.26 7.74
C ARG A 227 -3.30 -19.25 7.17
N THR A 228 -2.41 -19.68 6.29
CA THR A 228 -1.45 -18.79 5.62
C THR A 228 -2.16 -17.76 4.74
N ALA A 229 -3.15 -18.18 3.95
CA ALA A 229 -3.95 -17.25 3.14
C ALA A 229 -4.64 -16.18 4.00
N LEU A 230 -5.14 -16.59 5.17
CA LEU A 230 -5.83 -15.72 6.12
C LEU A 230 -4.90 -14.67 6.75
N VAL A 231 -3.69 -15.08 7.17
CA VAL A 231 -2.67 -14.17 7.71
C VAL A 231 -2.17 -13.20 6.64
N LEU A 232 -1.86 -13.71 5.43
CA LEU A 232 -1.41 -12.87 4.33
C LEU A 232 -2.49 -11.89 3.88
N GLY A 233 -3.76 -12.29 3.86
CA GLY A 233 -4.89 -11.41 3.57
C GLY A 233 -4.99 -10.25 4.56
N ALA A 234 -4.94 -10.53 5.87
CA ALA A 234 -4.97 -9.50 6.91
C ALA A 234 -3.77 -8.54 6.84
N ALA A 235 -2.57 -9.08 6.59
CA ALA A 235 -1.37 -8.27 6.36
C ALA A 235 -1.51 -7.40 5.10
N ASN A 236 -2.09 -7.94 4.03
CA ASN A 236 -2.25 -7.22 2.77
C ASN A 236 -3.26 -6.07 2.88
N VAL A 237 -4.38 -6.26 3.57
CA VAL A 237 -5.35 -5.19 3.82
C VAL A 237 -4.77 -4.12 4.74
N SER A 238 -4.01 -4.52 5.77
CA SER A 238 -3.27 -3.56 6.61
C SER A 238 -2.34 -2.70 5.76
N LEU A 239 -1.55 -3.33 4.88
CA LEU A 239 -0.62 -2.64 3.99
C LEU A 239 -1.35 -1.74 2.97
N GLY A 240 -2.47 -2.18 2.40
CA GLY A 240 -3.31 -1.35 1.54
C GLY A 240 -3.84 -0.11 2.25
N THR A 241 -4.26 -0.24 3.51
CA THR A 241 -4.72 0.87 4.35
C THR A 241 -3.57 1.86 4.65
N PHE A 242 -2.34 1.37 4.88
CA PHE A 242 -1.12 2.19 4.95
C PHE A 242 -0.89 3.03 3.68
N LEU A 243 -1.13 2.44 2.51
CA LEU A 243 -0.86 3.09 1.23
C LEU A 243 -1.87 4.18 0.84
N VAL A 244 -3.13 4.05 1.27
CA VAL A 244 -4.21 4.99 0.89
C VAL A 244 -4.16 6.31 1.67
N GLN A 245 -3.37 6.41 2.75
CA GLN A 245 -3.27 7.61 3.60
C GLN A 245 -4.65 8.20 4.01
N GLY A 246 -5.60 7.33 4.30
CA GLY A 246 -6.97 7.74 4.63
C GLY A 246 -7.09 8.47 5.97
N PRO A 247 -8.23 9.13 6.23
CA PRO A 247 -8.52 9.77 7.52
C PRO A 247 -8.33 8.83 8.72
N ALA A 248 -8.00 9.36 9.90
CA ALA A 248 -7.77 8.58 11.13
C ALA A 248 -8.94 7.64 11.48
N ALA A 249 -10.18 7.98 11.10
CA ALA A 249 -11.34 7.12 11.27
C ALA A 249 -11.20 5.77 10.54
N VAL A 250 -10.60 5.75 9.34
CA VAL A 250 -10.36 4.52 8.56
C VAL A 250 -9.35 3.63 9.29
N TRP A 251 -8.29 4.24 9.84
CA TRP A 251 -7.28 3.57 10.64
C TRP A 251 -7.85 2.90 11.88
N ILE A 252 -8.63 3.64 12.65
CA ILE A 252 -9.27 3.16 13.87
C ILE A 252 -10.21 2.00 13.53
N SER A 253 -11.05 2.17 12.50
CA SER A 253 -12.00 1.14 12.07
C SER A 253 -11.29 -0.16 11.67
N TRP A 254 -10.20 -0.07 10.90
CA TRP A 254 -9.41 -1.24 10.51
C TRP A 254 -8.84 -1.99 11.71
N HIS A 255 -8.25 -1.29 12.69
CA HIS A 255 -7.65 -1.94 13.85
C HIS A 255 -8.68 -2.59 14.76
N VAL A 256 -9.88 -2.00 14.90
CA VAL A 256 -11.00 -2.62 15.61
C VAL A 256 -11.43 -3.92 14.91
N LEU A 257 -11.60 -3.88 13.58
CA LEU A 257 -11.96 -5.07 12.80
C LEU A 257 -10.88 -6.16 12.87
N LEU A 258 -9.61 -5.78 12.78
CA LEU A 258 -8.47 -6.69 12.89
C LEU A 258 -8.44 -7.35 14.28
N ALA A 259 -8.64 -6.58 15.36
CA ALA A 259 -8.68 -7.11 16.71
C ALA A 259 -9.84 -8.11 16.89
N ALA A 260 -11.05 -7.76 16.44
CA ALA A 260 -12.20 -8.66 16.48
C ALA A 260 -11.94 -9.95 15.69
N PHE A 261 -11.34 -9.83 14.51
CA PHE A 261 -10.97 -10.95 13.67
C PHE A 261 -9.97 -11.89 14.35
N LEU A 262 -8.90 -11.35 14.96
CA LEU A 262 -7.91 -12.13 15.70
C LEU A 262 -8.53 -12.86 16.90
N VAL A 263 -9.48 -12.24 17.60
CA VAL A 263 -10.23 -12.89 18.69
C VAL A 263 -11.03 -14.08 18.17
N VAL A 264 -11.73 -13.94 17.04
CA VAL A 264 -12.48 -15.05 16.42
C VAL A 264 -11.55 -16.18 16.04
N VAL A 265 -10.43 -15.89 15.37
CA VAL A 265 -9.43 -16.90 14.97
C VAL A 265 -8.87 -17.62 16.20
N ALA A 266 -8.48 -16.87 17.24
CA ALA A 266 -7.98 -17.45 18.49
C ALA A 266 -9.02 -18.34 19.17
N ALA A 267 -10.27 -17.91 19.24
CA ALA A 267 -11.36 -18.70 19.81
C ALA A 267 -11.60 -20.00 19.02
N MET A 268 -11.58 -19.93 17.69
CA MET A 268 -11.68 -21.10 16.82
C MET A 268 -10.51 -22.07 17.02
N GLU A 269 -9.28 -21.57 17.13
CA GLU A 269 -8.10 -22.40 17.36
C GLU A 269 -8.13 -23.04 18.76
N VAL A 270 -8.48 -22.31 19.81
CA VAL A 270 -8.65 -22.87 21.16
C VAL A 270 -9.71 -23.97 21.17
N ARG A 271 -10.84 -23.76 20.50
CA ARG A 271 -11.89 -24.78 20.37
C ARG A 271 -11.38 -26.02 19.62
N HIS A 272 -10.64 -25.82 18.53
CA HIS A 272 -10.03 -26.89 17.74
C HIS A 272 -9.05 -27.71 18.59
N GLN A 273 -8.12 -27.05 19.28
CA GLN A 273 -7.13 -27.69 20.16
C GLN A 273 -7.78 -28.46 21.32
N ARG A 274 -8.83 -27.91 21.93
CA ARG A 274 -9.62 -28.62 22.96
C ARG A 274 -10.28 -29.88 22.38
N GLY A 275 -10.78 -29.82 21.15
CA GLY A 275 -11.36 -30.98 20.46
C GLY A 275 -10.34 -32.08 20.20
N LEU A 276 -9.13 -31.71 19.75
CA LEU A 276 -8.02 -32.65 19.56
C LEU A 276 -7.62 -33.30 20.89
N ARG A 277 -7.42 -32.51 21.95
CA ARG A 277 -7.06 -33.04 23.29
C ARG A 277 -8.07 -34.07 23.81
N ARG A 278 -9.37 -33.81 23.65
CA ARG A 278 -10.43 -34.76 24.07
C ARG A 278 -10.35 -36.08 23.31
N ARG A 279 -10.06 -36.05 22.01
CA ARG A 279 -9.90 -37.27 21.19
C ARG A 279 -8.68 -38.08 21.64
N TRP A 280 -7.57 -37.41 21.94
CA TRP A 280 -6.36 -38.08 22.45
C TRP A 280 -6.59 -38.72 23.82
N GLN A 281 -7.28 -38.01 24.74
CA GLN A 281 -7.64 -38.56 26.04
C GLN A 281 -8.55 -39.80 25.93
N ALA A 282 -9.51 -39.80 25.01
CA ALA A 282 -10.37 -40.95 24.77
C ALA A 282 -9.57 -42.17 24.25
N VAL A 283 -8.69 -41.97 23.26
CA VAL A 283 -7.84 -43.05 22.72
C VAL A 283 -6.88 -43.61 23.78
N ALA A 284 -6.32 -42.76 24.64
CA ALA A 284 -5.47 -43.21 25.75
C ALA A 284 -6.27 -44.06 26.74
N LYS A 285 -7.47 -43.61 27.14
CA LYS A 285 -8.35 -44.34 28.04
C LYS A 285 -8.76 -45.70 27.47
N ASP A 286 -9.16 -45.76 26.20
CA ASP A 286 -9.53 -47.01 25.52
C ASP A 286 -8.33 -47.98 25.44
N GLY A 287 -7.10 -47.45 25.32
CA GLY A 287 -5.87 -48.24 25.30
C GLY A 287 -5.50 -48.82 26.66
N ASP A 288 -5.66 -48.04 27.73
CA ASP A 288 -5.45 -48.47 29.11
C ASP A 288 -6.46 -49.56 29.51
N GLU A 289 -7.75 -49.38 29.17
CA GLU A 289 -8.81 -50.37 29.40
C GLU A 289 -8.55 -51.69 28.64
N ALA A 290 -8.13 -51.61 27.38
CA ALA A 290 -7.78 -52.80 26.59
C ALA A 290 -6.52 -53.52 27.09
N ALA A 291 -5.61 -52.80 27.76
CA ALA A 291 -4.43 -53.38 28.40
C ALA A 291 -4.78 -54.07 29.72
N GLU A 292 -5.74 -53.53 30.50
CA GLU A 292 -6.27 -54.16 31.72
C GLU A 292 -7.10 -55.42 31.42
N GLU A 293 -7.89 -55.45 30.35
CA GLU A 293 -8.77 -56.58 30.00
C GLU A 293 -8.07 -57.81 29.37
N GLY A 294 -6.74 -57.77 29.16
CA GLY A 294 -5.99 -58.93 28.66
C GLY A 294 -6.34 -59.31 27.20
N ALA A 295 -6.25 -58.36 26.27
CA ALA A 295 -6.64 -58.56 24.88
C ALA A 295 -5.79 -59.60 24.10
N PRO A 296 -6.41 -60.46 23.25
CA PRO A 296 -5.71 -61.48 22.46
C PRO A 296 -4.79 -60.89 21.38
N ALA A 297 -3.78 -61.67 20.98
CA ALA A 297 -2.61 -61.26 20.17
C ALA A 297 -2.90 -60.49 18.87
N GLY A 298 -4.10 -60.54 18.31
CA GLY A 298 -4.50 -59.78 17.12
C GLY A 298 -4.67 -58.26 17.33
N VAL A 299 -4.81 -57.80 18.59
CA VAL A 299 -4.94 -56.37 18.93
C VAL A 299 -3.58 -55.68 19.04
N ARG A 300 -2.49 -56.44 19.25
CA ARG A 300 -1.12 -55.94 19.38
C ARG A 300 -0.64 -55.17 18.14
N GLY A 301 -1.01 -55.62 16.94
CA GLY A 301 -0.66 -54.94 15.68
C GLY A 301 -1.37 -53.60 15.45
N LYS A 302 -2.52 -53.37 16.11
CA LYS A 302 -3.21 -52.05 16.08
C LYS A 302 -2.57 -51.06 17.06
N ALA A 303 -2.05 -51.56 18.19
CA ALA A 303 -1.32 -50.77 19.17
C ALA A 303 0.05 -50.29 18.64
N GLU A 304 0.77 -51.15 17.92
CA GLU A 304 2.04 -50.78 17.24
C GLU A 304 1.82 -49.72 16.15
N GLY A 305 0.72 -49.81 15.38
CA GLY A 305 0.34 -48.79 14.39
C GLY A 305 -0.10 -47.44 14.99
N LEU A 306 -0.54 -47.44 16.26
CA LEU A 306 -0.87 -46.23 17.04
C LEU A 306 0.37 -45.64 17.73
N GLN A 307 1.31 -46.47 18.19
CA GLN A 307 2.61 -46.04 18.71
C GLN A 307 3.50 -45.43 17.61
N LEU A 308 3.53 -46.00 16.41
CA LEU A 308 4.22 -45.38 15.25
C LEU A 308 3.64 -44.00 14.89
N ARG A 309 2.32 -43.81 15.10
CA ARG A 309 1.66 -42.51 14.93
C ARG A 309 1.97 -41.52 16.05
N ALA A 310 2.29 -42.00 17.25
CA ALA A 310 2.74 -41.18 18.38
C ALA A 310 4.22 -40.78 18.24
N GLU A 311 5.08 -41.64 17.69
CA GLU A 311 6.49 -41.35 17.41
C GLU A 311 6.69 -40.35 16.24
N LEU A 312 5.75 -40.28 15.29
CA LEU A 312 5.77 -39.29 14.20
C LEU A 312 5.20 -37.91 14.59
N ALA A 313 4.59 -37.79 15.77
CA ALA A 313 3.99 -36.55 16.27
C ALA A 313 4.97 -35.43 16.73
N PRO A 314 6.24 -35.66 17.10
CA PRO A 314 7.14 -34.59 17.57
C PRO A 314 7.50 -33.55 16.48
N ALA A 315 7.27 -33.83 15.20
CA ALA A 315 7.54 -32.88 14.12
C ALA A 315 6.62 -31.63 14.11
N LEU A 316 5.66 -31.54 15.05
CA LEU A 316 4.67 -30.45 15.12
C LEU A 316 4.71 -29.63 16.42
N GLN A 317 5.73 -29.77 17.27
CA GLN A 317 5.94 -28.82 18.38
C GLN A 317 6.86 -27.67 17.93
N PRO A 318 6.43 -26.39 18.01
CA PRO A 318 7.38 -25.28 17.92
C PRO A 318 8.29 -25.33 19.15
N ALA A 319 9.60 -25.25 18.93
CA ALA A 319 10.61 -25.18 19.98
C ALA A 319 10.22 -24.11 21.00
N ALA A 320 9.97 -24.53 22.25
CA ALA A 320 9.82 -23.62 23.36
C ALA A 320 11.18 -22.98 23.64
N ALA A 321 11.42 -21.82 23.04
CA ALA A 321 12.44 -20.89 23.51
C ALA A 321 11.96 -20.36 24.88
N GLY A 322 12.56 -20.88 25.95
CA GLY A 322 12.25 -20.52 27.33
C GLY A 322 13.50 -20.67 28.19
N SER A 323 14.18 -19.54 28.37
CA SER A 323 15.31 -19.29 29.26
C SER A 323 15.25 -20.03 30.61
N ALA A 324 16.33 -20.71 30.97
CA ALA A 324 16.69 -20.99 32.36
C ALA A 324 18.19 -20.73 32.52
N ILE A 325 18.50 -19.53 33.01
CA ILE A 325 19.76 -19.18 33.65
C ILE A 325 19.88 -20.08 34.89
N VAL A 326 20.94 -20.90 34.96
CA VAL A 326 21.47 -21.42 36.23
C VAL A 326 22.99 -21.26 36.21
N HIS A 327 23.46 -20.35 37.06
CA HIS A 327 24.84 -20.32 37.55
C HIS A 327 25.16 -21.63 38.29
N ARG A 328 26.30 -22.26 37.96
CA ARG A 328 27.36 -22.71 38.90
C ARG A 328 28.39 -23.57 38.17
N GLY A 329 29.66 -23.27 38.44
CA GLY A 329 30.85 -23.92 37.91
C GLY A 329 31.93 -22.90 37.66
#